data_AF-A0AAD3HTZ1-F1
#
_entry.id   AF-A0AAD3HTZ1-F1
#
_cell.length_a   1.000
_cell.length_b   1.000
_cell.length_c   1.000
_cell.angle_alpha   90.00
_cell.angle_beta   90.00
_cell.angle_gamma   90.00
#
_symmetry.space_group_name_H-M   'P 1'
#
loop_
_entity.id
_entity.type
_entity.pdbx_description
1 polymer ?
#
loop_
_entity_poly.entity_id
_entity_poly.type
_entity_poly.pdbx_seq_one_letter_code
_entity_poly.pdbx_strand_id
1 'polypeptide(L)'
;LRLLLHPAKEVTEMPLKSYYRFALPQLASSSSPPGPPSASFSRLPSRRVLTLNLDVPEAWLVSPATAAADLDNLRLEDVAGEVVYAEFELDALMLTGSCVDVTASGRMTPPRGLQLHLGTPARPHTVDTLVMANLAYFQLKAAPGRWLLSLAPGRSRELYSLVSSTGASLEALA
;
A
#
# COMPACT_ATOMS: atom_id res chain seq x y z
N LEU A 1 -25.11 17.11 2.16
CA LEU A 1 -24.85 15.83 1.46
C LEU A 1 -26.13 15.41 0.75
N ARG A 2 -26.10 15.12 -0.56
CA ARG A 2 -27.24 14.53 -1.29
C ARG A 2 -26.86 13.11 -1.69
N LEU A 3 -27.61 12.12 -1.19
CA LEU A 3 -27.39 10.70 -1.49
C LEU A 3 -28.37 10.27 -2.58
N LEU A 4 -27.89 9.59 -3.61
CA LEU A 4 -28.72 9.01 -4.67
C LEU A 4 -28.43 7.51 -4.71
N LEU A 5 -29.48 6.69 -4.62
CA LEU A 5 -29.38 5.23 -4.66
C LEU A 5 -29.96 4.73 -5.99
N HIS A 6 -29.16 4.03 -6.79
CA HIS A 6 -29.59 3.45 -8.06
C HIS A 6 -29.27 1.94 -8.06
N PRO A 7 -30.13 1.10 -7.47
CA PRO A 7 -29.93 -0.35 -7.49
C PRO A 7 -30.10 -0.91 -8.90
N ALA A 8 -29.37 -1.98 -9.22
CA ALA A 8 -29.55 -2.72 -10.46
C ALA A 8 -30.92 -3.41 -10.49
N LYS A 9 -31.56 -3.44 -11.66
CA LYS A 9 -32.90 -4.05 -11.83
C LYS A 9 -32.86 -5.57 -11.90
N GLU A 10 -31.76 -6.13 -12.37
CA GLU A 10 -31.56 -7.57 -12.49
C GLU A 10 -30.35 -7.98 -11.66
N VAL A 11 -30.54 -9.02 -10.85
CA VAL A 11 -29.54 -9.55 -9.93
C VAL A 11 -29.53 -11.07 -10.11
N THR A 12 -28.50 -11.59 -10.78
CA THR A 12 -28.36 -13.01 -11.11
C THR A 12 -27.76 -13.84 -9.99
N GLU A 13 -27.02 -13.20 -9.08
CA GLU A 13 -26.38 -13.84 -7.93
C GLU A 13 -26.49 -12.97 -6.67
N MET A 14 -26.22 -13.54 -5.50
CA MET A 14 -26.27 -12.80 -4.24
C MET A 14 -25.28 -11.62 -4.29
N PRO A 15 -25.76 -10.35 -4.20
CA PRO A 15 -24.91 -9.18 -4.43
C PRO A 15 -23.98 -8.87 -3.25
N LEU A 16 -24.31 -9.35 -2.05
CA LEU A 16 -23.54 -9.15 -0.83
C LEU A 16 -22.98 -10.49 -0.36
N LYS A 17 -21.67 -10.67 -0.51
CA LYS A 17 -20.94 -11.89 -0.11
C LYS A 17 -19.99 -11.66 1.08
N SER A 18 -19.85 -10.41 1.52
CA SER A 18 -18.92 -9.99 2.58
C SER A 18 -19.57 -9.04 3.58
N TYR A 19 -18.99 -8.99 4.77
CA TYR A 19 -19.31 -8.00 5.79
C TYR A 19 -18.24 -6.90 5.74
N TYR A 20 -18.67 -5.64 5.73
CA TYR A 20 -17.75 -4.51 5.61
C TYR A 20 -17.96 -3.50 6.75
N ARG A 21 -16.85 -2.98 7.28
CA ARG A 21 -16.82 -1.92 8.27
C ARG A 21 -15.67 -0.97 7.94
N PHE A 22 -15.96 0.32 7.95
CA PHE A 22 -14.94 1.35 7.81
C PHE A 22 -14.37 1.68 9.20
N ALA A 23 -13.04 1.57 9.35
CA ALA A 23 -12.34 1.81 10.62
C ALA A 23 -12.15 3.31 10.84
N LEU A 24 -13.13 3.95 11.49
CA LEU A 24 -13.00 5.35 11.90
C LEU A 24 -12.26 5.45 13.23
N PRO A 25 -11.37 6.45 13.40
CA PRO A 25 -10.87 6.82 14.70
C PRO A 25 -12.05 7.13 15.63
N GLN A 26 -12.00 6.64 16.86
CA GLN A 26 -12.98 7.08 17.86
C GLN A 26 -12.74 8.56 18.13
N LEU A 27 -13.60 9.42 17.61
CA LEU A 27 -13.65 10.82 18.05
C LEU A 27 -14.16 10.79 19.49
N ALA A 28 -13.23 10.82 20.44
CA ALA A 28 -13.57 11.16 21.79
C ALA A 28 -14.06 12.63 21.83
N SER A 29 -14.74 13.02 22.92
CA SER A 29 -15.24 14.38 23.09
C SER A 29 -14.12 15.40 22.83
N SER A 30 -14.50 16.62 22.45
CA SER A 30 -13.67 17.72 21.90
C SER A 30 -12.37 18.06 22.66
N SER A 31 -12.15 17.48 23.84
CA SER A 31 -10.98 17.68 24.70
C SER A 31 -9.94 16.56 24.66
N SER A 32 -10.14 15.47 23.91
CA SER A 32 -9.20 14.34 23.88
C SER A 32 -8.79 13.94 22.46
N PRO A 33 -7.53 13.50 22.27
CA PRO A 33 -7.08 13.03 20.97
C PRO A 33 -7.92 11.82 20.53
N PRO A 34 -8.17 11.67 19.21
CA PRO A 34 -8.91 10.52 18.72
C PRO A 34 -8.15 9.23 19.03
N GLY A 35 -8.89 8.19 19.43
CA GLY A 35 -8.32 6.86 19.64
C GLY A 35 -7.85 6.21 18.33
N PRO A 36 -7.14 5.08 18.40
CA PRO A 36 -6.74 4.36 17.19
C PRO A 36 -7.97 3.95 16.36
N PRO A 37 -7.89 3.97 15.03
CA PRO A 37 -8.96 3.47 14.18
C PRO A 37 -9.17 1.98 14.49
N SER A 38 -10.42 1.60 14.72
CA SER A 38 -10.78 0.21 15.01
C SER A 38 -12.09 -0.17 14.33
N ALA A 39 -12.23 -1.43 13.97
CA ALA A 39 -13.43 -2.00 13.41
C ALA A 39 -13.81 -3.25 14.21
N SER A 40 -15.08 -3.34 14.63
CA SER A 40 -15.61 -4.51 15.32
C SER A 40 -16.80 -5.07 14.56
N PHE A 41 -16.87 -6.39 14.50
CA PHE A 41 -17.97 -7.12 13.87
C PHE A 41 -18.71 -7.90 14.95
N SER A 42 -19.95 -7.52 15.19
CA SER A 42 -20.85 -8.23 16.10
C SER A 42 -21.76 -9.18 15.32
N ARG A 43 -22.10 -10.33 15.91
CA ARG A 43 -23.08 -11.30 15.36
C ARG A 43 -22.69 -11.87 13.99
N LEU A 44 -21.41 -12.17 13.81
CA LEU A 44 -20.93 -12.93 12.65
C LEU A 44 -21.39 -14.39 12.73
N PRO A 45 -21.64 -15.06 11.59
CA PRO A 45 -22.04 -16.46 11.56
C PRO A 45 -20.90 -17.37 12.02
N SER A 46 -21.13 -18.19 13.06
CA SER A 46 -20.04 -18.96 13.69
C SER A 46 -19.55 -20.17 12.91
N ARG A 47 -20.44 -20.81 12.15
CA ARG A 47 -20.17 -22.03 11.36
C ARG A 47 -19.59 -21.78 9.97
N ARG A 48 -19.52 -20.52 9.54
CA ARG A 48 -18.99 -20.15 8.23
C ARG A 48 -17.49 -19.86 8.39
N VAL A 49 -16.71 -20.33 7.42
CA VAL A 49 -15.32 -19.91 7.29
C VAL A 49 -15.32 -18.51 6.69
N LEU A 50 -14.63 -17.59 7.36
CA LEU A 50 -14.51 -16.19 6.98
C LEU A 50 -13.03 -15.89 6.72
N THR A 51 -12.80 -14.95 5.81
CA THR A 51 -11.46 -14.41 5.55
C THR A 51 -11.48 -12.95 5.93
N LEU A 52 -10.55 -12.54 6.79
CA LEU A 52 -10.36 -11.13 7.13
C LEU A 52 -9.53 -10.49 6.02
N ASN A 53 -10.14 -9.57 5.28
CA ASN A 53 -9.45 -8.75 4.30
C ASN A 53 -9.45 -7.28 4.74
N LEU A 54 -8.29 -6.62 4.63
CA LEU A 54 -8.16 -5.19 4.82
C LEU A 54 -8.27 -4.47 3.47
N ASP A 55 -9.22 -3.55 3.40
CA ASP A 55 -9.39 -2.64 2.27
C ASP A 55 -8.63 -1.33 2.57
N VAL A 56 -7.39 -1.26 2.10
CA VAL A 56 -6.46 -0.13 2.34
C VAL A 56 -6.10 0.58 1.04
N PRO A 57 -5.73 1.87 1.09
CA PRO A 57 -5.20 2.58 -0.07
C PRO A 57 -4.00 1.85 -0.69
N GLU A 58 -3.86 1.90 -2.02
CA GLU A 58 -2.76 1.24 -2.76
C GLU A 58 -1.36 1.69 -2.30
N ALA A 59 -1.25 2.94 -1.82
CA ALA A 59 0.01 3.49 -1.32
C ALA A 59 0.42 2.91 0.05
N TRP A 60 -0.41 2.11 0.71
CA TRP A 60 -0.14 1.57 2.05
C TRP A 60 0.30 0.11 1.94
N LEU A 61 1.42 -0.22 2.57
CA LEU A 61 1.82 -1.58 2.81
C LEU A 61 1.49 -1.94 4.25
N VAL A 62 0.46 -2.76 4.44
CA VAL A 62 -0.04 -3.16 5.75
C VAL A 62 0.20 -4.64 5.95
N SER A 63 0.66 -5.02 7.15
CA SER A 63 0.88 -6.41 7.53
C SER A 63 0.21 -6.73 8.88
N PRO A 64 -0.17 -7.99 9.14
CA PRO A 64 -0.69 -8.39 10.45
C PRO A 64 0.46 -8.39 11.48
N ALA A 65 0.33 -7.57 12.52
CA ALA A 65 1.31 -7.48 13.61
C ALA A 65 1.02 -8.52 14.71
N THR A 66 -0.24 -8.63 15.10
CA THR A 66 -0.69 -9.57 16.15
C THR A 66 -1.97 -10.24 15.70
N ALA A 67 -1.97 -11.57 15.59
CA ALA A 67 -3.19 -12.35 15.38
C ALA A 67 -3.05 -13.71 16.05
N ALA A 68 -4.00 -14.04 16.94
CA ALA A 68 -4.01 -15.34 17.62
C ALA A 68 -4.64 -16.46 16.78
N ALA A 69 -5.48 -16.10 15.80
CA ALA A 69 -6.19 -17.02 14.93
C ALA A 69 -5.68 -16.91 13.48
N ASP A 70 -5.94 -17.95 12.68
CA ASP A 70 -5.76 -17.90 11.22
C ASP A 70 -6.82 -16.95 10.61
N LEU A 71 -6.34 -15.84 10.05
CA LEU A 71 -7.18 -14.80 9.47
C LEU A 71 -7.79 -15.18 8.12
N ASP A 72 -7.21 -16.17 7.44
CA ASP A 72 -7.70 -16.63 6.13
C ASP A 72 -8.79 -17.69 6.27
N ASN A 73 -8.75 -18.47 7.36
CA ASN A 73 -9.68 -19.56 7.66
C ASN A 73 -10.43 -19.37 8.99
N LEU A 74 -10.97 -18.18 9.22
CA LEU A 74 -11.58 -17.82 10.48
C LEU A 74 -12.95 -18.50 10.66
N ARG A 75 -13.02 -19.48 11.55
CA ARG A 75 -14.27 -20.16 11.93
C ARG A 75 -14.52 -19.97 13.43
N LEU A 76 -15.52 -19.16 13.79
CA LEU A 76 -15.70 -18.70 15.17
C LEU A 76 -16.09 -19.83 16.15
N GLU A 77 -16.62 -20.96 15.66
CA GLU A 77 -16.87 -22.13 16.51
C GLU A 77 -15.58 -22.83 16.99
N ASP A 78 -14.46 -22.67 16.29
CA ASP A 78 -13.17 -23.28 16.66
C ASP A 78 -12.35 -22.39 17.61
N VAL A 79 -12.73 -21.12 17.74
CA VAL A 79 -12.00 -20.16 18.56
C VAL A 79 -12.36 -20.36 20.02
N ALA A 80 -11.35 -20.54 20.89
CA ALA A 80 -11.57 -20.80 22.31
C ALA A 80 -12.19 -19.61 23.09
N GLY A 81 -12.15 -18.41 22.53
CA GLY A 81 -12.69 -17.19 23.11
C GLY A 81 -13.91 -16.65 22.36
N GLU A 82 -14.68 -15.78 23.04
CA GLU A 82 -15.86 -15.12 22.45
C GLU A 82 -15.48 -14.06 21.41
N VAL A 83 -14.23 -13.55 21.45
CA VAL A 83 -13.75 -12.48 20.59
C VAL A 83 -12.41 -12.86 19.95
N VAL A 84 -12.31 -12.63 18.64
CA VAL A 84 -11.05 -12.69 17.89
C VAL A 84 -10.50 -11.27 17.79
N TYR A 85 -9.23 -11.11 18.15
CA TYR A 85 -8.49 -9.87 17.97
C TYR A 85 -7.41 -10.03 16.91
N ALA A 86 -7.30 -9.03 16.03
CA ALA A 86 -6.25 -8.91 15.03
C ALA A 86 -5.80 -7.45 14.98
N GLU A 87 -4.49 -7.24 15.07
CA GLU A 87 -3.84 -5.94 14.97
C GLU A 87 -2.99 -5.90 13.70
N PHE A 88 -3.05 -4.77 13.00
CA PHE A 88 -2.35 -4.56 11.75
C PHE A 88 -1.45 -3.33 11.86
N GLU A 89 -0.29 -3.41 11.24
CA GLU A 89 0.70 -2.34 11.21
C GLU A 89 0.90 -1.83 9.79
N LEU A 90 1.02 -0.50 9.65
CA LEU A 90 1.43 0.14 8.42
C LEU A 90 2.96 0.11 8.34
N ASP A 91 3.51 -0.94 7.73
CA ASP A 91 4.96 -1.16 7.61
C ASP A 91 5.64 -0.06 6.81
N ALA A 92 5.03 0.33 5.69
CA ALA A 92 5.61 1.29 4.76
C ALA A 92 4.55 1.97 3.89
N LEU A 93 4.93 3.11 3.34
CA LEU A 93 4.27 3.73 2.21
C LEU A 93 4.99 3.32 0.92
N MET A 94 4.21 2.99 -0.10
CA MET A 94 4.75 2.63 -1.41
C MET A 94 5.10 3.91 -2.18
N LEU A 95 6.38 4.07 -2.52
CA LEU A 95 6.85 5.02 -3.51
C LEU A 95 6.78 4.34 -4.87
N THR A 96 5.84 4.76 -5.71
CA THR A 96 5.63 4.19 -7.05
C THR A 96 5.88 5.25 -8.11
N GLY A 97 6.22 4.80 -9.31
CA GLY A 97 6.42 5.69 -10.44
C GLY A 97 6.76 4.95 -11.72
N SER A 98 7.03 5.70 -12.78
CA SER A 98 7.55 5.17 -14.03
C SER A 98 8.84 5.87 -14.45
N CYS A 99 9.72 5.13 -15.12
CA CYS A 99 10.97 5.67 -15.68
C CYS A 99 10.92 5.67 -17.21
N VAL A 100 11.38 6.73 -17.86
CA VAL A 100 11.32 6.82 -19.33
C VAL A 100 12.71 7.14 -19.86
N ASP A 101 13.14 6.38 -20.87
CA ASP A 101 14.35 6.72 -21.62
C ASP A 101 14.04 7.86 -22.60
N VAL A 102 14.60 9.03 -22.33
CA VAL A 102 14.42 10.24 -23.14
C VAL A 102 15.25 10.23 -24.44
N THR A 103 16.23 9.33 -24.54
CA THR A 103 17.09 9.22 -25.74
C THR A 103 16.45 8.42 -26.85
N ALA A 104 15.48 7.55 -26.51
CA ALA A 104 14.72 6.75 -27.45
C ALA A 104 13.69 7.63 -28.19
N SER A 105 14.11 8.17 -29.33
CA SER A 105 13.33 9.07 -30.18
C SER A 105 11.91 8.55 -30.47
N GLY A 106 10.89 9.20 -29.90
CA GLY A 106 9.48 9.11 -30.31
C GLY A 106 8.65 7.97 -29.71
N ARG A 107 9.21 7.09 -28.85
CA ARG A 107 8.44 6.08 -28.12
C ARG A 107 8.87 6.02 -26.66
N MET A 108 7.87 5.97 -25.76
CA MET A 108 8.04 5.70 -24.34
C MET A 108 8.71 4.34 -24.15
N THR A 109 10.05 4.33 -24.11
CA THR A 109 10.82 3.10 -24.02
C THR A 109 11.18 2.87 -22.55
N PRO A 110 10.68 1.80 -21.91
CA PRO A 110 10.98 1.49 -20.53
C PRO A 110 12.45 1.07 -20.42
N PRO A 111 13.26 1.67 -19.54
CA PRO A 111 14.62 1.20 -19.27
C PRO A 111 14.55 -0.08 -18.42
N ARG A 112 14.17 -1.20 -19.04
CA ARG A 112 13.93 -2.48 -18.38
C ARG A 112 15.19 -2.95 -17.64
N GLY A 113 15.02 -3.30 -16.37
CA GLY A 113 16.13 -3.79 -15.55
C GLY A 113 17.06 -2.67 -15.06
N LEU A 114 16.71 -1.40 -15.28
CA LEU A 114 17.37 -0.29 -14.60
C LEU A 114 17.20 -0.47 -13.09
N GLN A 115 18.32 -0.46 -12.39
CA GLN A 115 18.36 -0.65 -10.95
C GLN A 115 18.29 0.71 -10.26
N LEU A 116 17.32 0.86 -9.35
CA LEU A 116 17.10 2.07 -8.56
C LEU A 116 17.37 1.79 -7.10
N HIS A 117 18.05 2.72 -6.45
CA HIS A 117 18.28 2.73 -5.01
C HIS A 117 17.55 3.91 -4.38
N LEU A 118 16.88 3.65 -3.26
CA LEU A 118 16.32 4.67 -2.38
C LEU A 118 17.12 4.72 -1.09
N GLY A 119 17.47 5.94 -0.67
CA GLY A 119 18.21 6.16 0.56
C GLY A 119 17.97 7.54 1.14
N THR A 120 18.82 7.90 2.10
CA THR A 120 18.90 9.21 2.74
C THR A 120 20.29 9.79 2.52
N PRO A 121 20.52 11.09 2.72
CA PRO A 121 21.87 11.67 2.61
C PRO A 121 22.91 11.00 3.53
N ALA A 122 22.49 10.49 4.69
CA ALA A 122 23.37 9.78 5.62
C ALA A 122 23.59 8.30 5.26
N ARG A 123 22.59 7.66 4.63
CA ARG A 123 22.64 6.28 4.16
C ARG A 123 22.10 6.21 2.73
N PRO A 124 22.97 6.33 1.70
CA PRO A 124 22.54 6.52 0.31
C PRO A 124 21.83 5.30 -0.29
N HIS A 125 21.91 4.13 0.36
CA HIS A 125 21.20 2.94 -0.04
C HIS A 125 20.51 2.30 1.19
N THR A 126 19.19 2.16 1.10
CA THR A 126 18.35 1.49 2.11
C THR A 126 17.51 0.39 1.48
N VAL A 127 16.90 0.66 0.33
CA VAL A 127 16.12 -0.30 -0.44
C VAL A 127 16.40 -0.12 -1.93
N ASP A 128 16.26 -1.20 -2.68
CA ASP A 128 16.47 -1.25 -4.11
C ASP A 128 15.27 -1.87 -4.85
N THR A 129 15.16 -1.54 -6.14
CA THR A 129 14.21 -2.20 -7.04
C THR A 129 14.71 -2.14 -8.48
N LEU A 130 14.06 -2.92 -9.35
CA LEU A 130 14.24 -2.88 -10.80
C LEU A 130 13.05 -2.23 -11.47
N VAL A 131 13.32 -1.48 -12.53
CA VAL A 131 12.28 -0.97 -13.43
C VAL A 131 11.72 -2.12 -14.28
N MET A 132 10.41 -2.32 -14.22
CA MET A 132 9.71 -3.34 -14.98
C MET A 132 9.54 -2.94 -16.45
N ALA A 133 9.41 -3.92 -17.35
CA ALA A 133 9.17 -3.65 -18.76
C ALA A 133 7.77 -3.05 -19.02
N ASN A 134 6.78 -3.47 -18.23
CA ASN A 134 5.41 -3.00 -18.39
C ASN A 134 5.28 -1.61 -17.77
N LEU A 135 4.90 -0.62 -18.59
CA LEU A 135 4.70 0.78 -18.18
C LEU A 135 5.92 1.44 -17.50
N ALA A 136 7.10 0.82 -17.60
CA ALA A 136 8.31 1.23 -16.90
C ALA A 136 8.13 1.38 -15.38
N TYR A 137 7.24 0.58 -14.78
CA TYR A 137 6.85 0.74 -13.39
C TYR A 137 7.96 0.33 -12.42
N PHE A 138 8.08 1.08 -11.32
CA PHE A 138 8.88 0.70 -10.16
C PHE A 138 8.10 0.98 -8.87
N GLN A 139 8.46 0.25 -7.81
CA GLN A 139 7.84 0.38 -6.50
C GLN A 139 8.89 0.15 -5.41
N LEU A 140 8.95 1.06 -4.45
CA LEU A 140 9.90 1.06 -3.34
C LEU A 140 9.15 1.25 -2.03
N LYS A 141 9.62 0.62 -0.94
CA LYS A 141 9.06 0.80 0.40
C LYS A 141 9.73 2.02 1.05
N ALA A 142 8.94 2.96 1.56
CA ALA A 142 9.45 4.16 2.22
C ALA A 142 8.62 4.52 3.45
N ALA A 143 9.27 4.98 4.52
CA ALA A 143 8.59 5.65 5.62
C ALA A 143 8.41 7.15 5.30
N PRO A 144 7.52 7.88 5.98
CA PRO A 144 7.46 9.34 5.86
C PRO A 144 8.82 9.99 6.11
N GLY A 145 9.31 10.78 5.16
CA GLY A 145 10.62 11.41 5.27
C GLY A 145 11.16 11.95 3.95
N ARG A 146 12.38 12.49 4.00
CA ARG A 146 13.10 12.97 2.81
C ARG A 146 14.01 11.88 2.28
N TRP A 147 13.73 11.43 1.07
CA TRP A 147 14.44 10.34 0.40
C TRP A 147 15.19 10.83 -0.83
N LEU A 148 16.28 10.15 -1.15
CA LEU A 148 17.07 10.33 -2.37
C LEU A 148 16.91 9.07 -3.22
N LEU A 149 16.38 9.26 -4.44
CA LEU A 149 16.33 8.22 -5.46
C LEU A 149 17.57 8.35 -6.35
N SER A 150 18.30 7.26 -6.54
CA SER A 150 19.53 7.23 -7.34
C SER A 150 19.63 5.94 -8.14
N LEU A 151 20.49 5.93 -9.17
CA LEU A 151 20.81 4.71 -9.90
C LEU A 151 21.74 3.84 -9.07
N ALA A 152 21.54 2.52 -9.11
CA ALA A 152 22.47 1.60 -8.49
C ALA A 152 23.88 1.74 -9.10
N PRO A 153 24.94 1.57 -8.29
CA PRO A 153 26.31 1.55 -8.81
C PRO A 153 26.50 0.39 -9.80
N GLY A 154 27.40 0.57 -10.76
CA GLY A 154 27.68 -0.40 -11.82
C GLY A 154 26.94 -0.09 -13.11
N ARG A 155 26.45 -1.13 -13.79
CA ARG A 155 25.97 -1.04 -15.19
C ARG A 155 24.86 -0.02 -15.40
N SER A 156 23.95 0.15 -14.45
CA SER A 156 22.87 1.14 -14.55
C SER A 156 23.40 2.57 -14.58
N ARG A 157 24.42 2.90 -13.78
CA ARG A 157 25.05 4.22 -13.74
C ARG A 157 26.04 4.47 -14.88
N GLU A 158 26.61 3.41 -15.45
CA GLU A 158 27.44 3.52 -16.66
C GLU A 158 26.63 3.87 -17.92
N LEU A 159 25.40 3.33 -18.00
CA LEU A 159 24.56 3.46 -19.19
C LEU A 159 23.55 4.60 -19.11
N TYR A 160 23.11 4.97 -17.92
CA TYR A 160 22.04 5.93 -17.72
C TYR A 160 22.42 7.01 -16.71
N SER A 161 21.81 8.18 -16.88
CA SER A 161 21.80 9.27 -15.91
C SER A 161 20.36 9.75 -15.71
N LEU A 162 19.98 10.06 -14.47
CA LEU A 162 18.68 10.67 -14.18
C LEU A 162 18.72 12.13 -14.61
N VAL A 163 17.80 12.53 -15.50
CA VAL A 163 17.74 13.89 -16.06
C VAL A 163 16.74 14.76 -15.32
N SER A 164 15.56 14.21 -14.99
CA SER A 164 14.52 14.92 -14.26
C SER A 164 13.56 13.95 -13.57
N SER A 165 12.84 14.43 -12.56
CA SER A 165 11.73 13.70 -11.96
C SER A 165 10.53 14.61 -11.70
N THR A 166 9.32 14.06 -11.77
CA THR A 166 8.07 14.77 -11.50
C THR A 166 7.73 14.83 -10.02
N GLY A 167 8.21 13.88 -9.21
CA GLY A 167 8.24 14.02 -7.76
C GLY A 167 9.26 15.08 -7.40
N ALA A 168 8.93 15.99 -6.49
CA ALA A 168 9.75 17.13 -6.08
C ALA A 168 11.14 16.69 -5.58
N SER A 169 12.05 16.47 -6.51
CA SER A 169 13.48 16.55 -6.30
C SER A 169 13.83 18.00 -6.62
N LEU A 170 13.99 18.80 -5.57
CA LEU A 170 14.81 19.99 -5.72
C LEU A 170 16.21 19.47 -6.07
N GLU A 171 16.58 19.57 -7.34
CA GLU A 171 17.97 19.83 -7.70
C GLU A 171 18.39 21.11 -6.95
N ALA A 172 18.84 20.96 -5.73
CA ALA A 172 19.52 22.01 -4.99
C ALA A 172 21.02 21.72 -5.05
N LEU A 173 21.63 22.29 -6.09
CA LEU A 173 22.93 22.96 -6.08
C LEU A 173 24.11 22.24 -5.41
N ALA A 174 25.03 21.75 -6.24
CA ALA A 174 26.46 21.98 -6.07
C ALA A 174 27.12 22.05 -7.46
#